data_AF-A0A7C0ZTQ5-F1
#
_entry.id   AF-A0A7C0ZTQ5-F1
#
_cell.length_a   1.000
_cell.length_b   1.000
_cell.length_c   1.000
_cell.angle_alpha   90.00
_cell.angle_beta   90.00
_cell.angle_gamma   90.00
#
_symmetry.space_group_name_H-M   'P 1'
#
loop_
_entity.id
_entity.type
_entity.pdbx_description
1 polymer ?
#
loop_
_entity_poly.entity_id
_entity_poly.type
_entity_poly.pdbx_seq_one_letter_code
_entity_poly.pdbx_strand_id
1 'polypeptide(L)'
;MRITRIVRVALYVALVFVATIILQIYTPATKGYFNLGEAAIYTIAIIASPIEAGIAGGLGASIADLVTGYGYFAPGTLVIKFTEGLLVSLIYHRVAKYSRRISYWVSVIVSIVMGGIIGVVGYYKLSGLSELSSVPINVLGIKITALSARVNISSALWIAIGILIACILLYATIIRGRENLTLAGSMIIGALIMPLGYFLYEYLYTNPIVLGMPPEQAFFEIPVNIAQALVGMAISAPIVVFLREAGGTSD
;
A
#
# COMPACT_ATOMS: atom_id res chain seq x y z
N MET A 1 11.18 -25.95 13.51
CA MET A 1 9.91 -25.60 12.83
C MET A 1 9.29 -26.88 12.27
N ARG A 2 7.97 -27.11 12.42
CA ARG A 2 7.31 -28.24 11.76
C ARG A 2 7.33 -28.00 10.23
N ILE A 3 7.64 -29.03 9.43
CA ILE A 3 7.79 -28.94 7.95
C ILE A 3 6.58 -28.23 7.31
N THR A 4 5.38 -28.51 7.79
CA THR A 4 4.13 -27.89 7.33
C THR A 4 4.10 -26.36 7.45
N ARG A 5 4.85 -25.79 8.40
CA ARG A 5 4.96 -24.34 8.57
C ARG A 5 5.83 -23.72 7.48
N ILE A 6 6.94 -24.37 7.13
CA ILE A 6 7.87 -23.91 6.08
C ILE A 6 7.15 -23.91 4.73
N VAL A 7 6.48 -25.03 4.40
CA VAL A 7 5.72 -25.16 3.16
C VAL A 7 4.66 -24.07 3.03
N ARG A 8 3.94 -23.78 4.12
CA ARG A 8 2.92 -22.73 4.14
C ARG A 8 3.51 -21.33 3.90
N VAL A 9 4.61 -21.00 4.56
CA VAL A 9 5.31 -19.71 4.36
C VAL A 9 5.80 -19.59 2.92
N ALA A 10 6.36 -20.66 2.34
CA ALA A 10 6.80 -20.66 0.95
C ALA A 10 5.63 -20.38 -0.01
N LEU A 11 4.46 -20.99 0.21
CA LEU A 11 3.26 -20.71 -0.56
C LEU A 11 2.78 -19.26 -0.40
N TYR A 12 2.81 -18.72 0.82
CA TYR A 12 2.45 -17.32 1.07
C TYR A 12 3.41 -16.33 0.39
N VAL A 13 4.72 -16.59 0.43
CA VAL A 13 5.73 -15.80 -0.30
C VAL A 13 5.44 -15.84 -1.79
N ALA A 14 5.16 -17.02 -2.35
CA ALA A 14 4.83 -17.17 -3.77
C ALA A 14 3.55 -16.41 -4.15
N LEU A 15 2.52 -16.44 -3.30
CA LEU A 15 1.26 -15.71 -3.53
C LEU A 15 1.48 -14.19 -3.53
N VAL A 16 2.24 -13.66 -2.56
CA VAL A 16 2.58 -12.23 -2.53
C VAL A 16 3.38 -11.86 -3.78
N PHE A 17 4.41 -12.63 -4.12
CA PHE A 17 5.21 -12.41 -5.33
C PHE A 17 4.34 -12.34 -6.59
N VAL A 18 3.48 -13.35 -6.81
CA VAL A 18 2.58 -13.41 -7.98
C VAL A 18 1.62 -12.21 -8.00
N ALA A 19 1.02 -11.87 -6.86
CA ALA A 19 0.12 -10.72 -6.76
C ALA A 19 0.83 -9.38 -7.03
N THR A 20 2.12 -9.28 -6.69
CA THR A 20 2.93 -8.09 -6.97
C THR A 20 3.33 -7.97 -8.45
N ILE A 21 3.56 -9.09 -9.16
CA ILE A 21 4.00 -9.05 -10.57
C ILE A 21 2.85 -9.12 -11.58
N ILE A 22 1.67 -9.62 -11.20
CA ILE A 22 0.55 -9.82 -12.15
C ILE A 22 0.04 -8.51 -12.74
N LEU A 23 0.09 -7.43 -11.96
CA LEU A 23 -0.26 -6.08 -12.40
C LEU A 23 0.78 -5.11 -11.82
N GLN A 24 1.57 -4.51 -12.71
CA GLN A 24 2.49 -3.42 -12.38
C GLN A 24 2.18 -2.22 -13.26
N ILE A 25 1.72 -1.14 -12.66
CA ILE A 25 1.45 0.12 -13.36
C ILE A 25 2.59 1.08 -13.02
N TYR A 26 3.46 1.33 -13.98
CA TYR A 26 4.63 2.18 -13.78
C TYR A 26 4.23 3.62 -13.38
N THR A 27 4.93 4.17 -12.39
CA THR A 27 4.75 5.53 -11.89
C THR A 27 5.98 6.37 -12.30
N PRO A 28 5.90 7.16 -13.39
CA PRO A 28 7.09 7.86 -13.93
C PRO A 28 7.72 8.86 -12.96
N ALA A 29 6.92 9.47 -12.08
CA ALA A 29 7.37 10.52 -11.16
C ALA A 29 8.38 10.01 -10.10
N THR A 30 8.22 8.77 -9.65
CA THR A 30 9.01 8.15 -8.58
C THR A 30 9.90 7.02 -9.10
N LYS A 31 9.73 6.64 -10.37
CA LYS A 31 10.26 5.41 -10.95
C LYS A 31 9.81 4.17 -10.16
N GLY A 32 8.72 4.27 -9.41
CA GLY A 32 8.05 3.19 -8.72
C GLY A 32 6.99 2.54 -9.61
N TYR A 33 6.15 1.72 -8.99
CA TYR A 33 5.02 1.09 -9.66
C TYR A 33 3.90 0.77 -8.67
N PHE A 34 2.68 0.90 -9.16
CA PHE A 34 1.49 0.43 -8.46
C PHE A 34 1.31 -1.08 -8.68
N ASN A 35 0.92 -1.84 -7.64
CA ASN A 35 0.66 -3.28 -7.76
C ASN A 35 -0.50 -3.79 -6.88
N LEU A 36 -0.80 -5.10 -6.99
CA LEU A 36 -1.88 -5.76 -6.24
C LEU A 36 -1.38 -6.63 -5.06
N GLY A 37 -0.09 -6.54 -4.72
CA GLY A 37 0.53 -7.32 -3.64
C GLY A 37 -0.12 -7.10 -2.28
N GLU A 38 -0.64 -5.91 -2.01
CA GLU A 38 -1.34 -5.53 -0.77
C GLU A 38 -2.53 -6.42 -0.49
N ALA A 39 -3.28 -6.78 -1.53
CA ALA A 39 -4.42 -7.68 -1.38
C ALA A 39 -3.99 -9.04 -0.83
N ALA A 40 -2.87 -9.58 -1.34
CA ALA A 40 -2.30 -10.83 -0.85
C ALA A 40 -1.75 -10.68 0.57
N ILE A 41 -1.00 -9.61 0.85
CA ILE A 41 -0.42 -9.35 2.18
C ILE A 41 -1.51 -9.23 3.24
N TYR A 42 -2.56 -8.43 3.00
CA TYR A 42 -3.66 -8.28 3.94
C TYR A 42 -4.45 -9.57 4.10
N THR A 43 -4.69 -10.33 3.03
CA THR A 43 -5.35 -11.64 3.14
C THR A 43 -4.54 -12.59 4.02
N ILE A 44 -3.23 -12.71 3.75
CA ILE A 44 -2.31 -13.57 4.49
C ILE A 44 -2.19 -13.11 5.95
N ALA A 45 -2.13 -11.81 6.21
CA ALA A 45 -2.03 -11.26 7.56
C ALA A 45 -3.20 -11.69 8.46
N ILE A 46 -4.40 -11.82 7.88
CA ILE A 46 -5.59 -12.26 8.62
C ILE A 46 -5.59 -13.78 8.88
N ILE A 47 -5.14 -14.60 7.92
CA ILE A 47 -5.22 -16.07 8.03
C ILE A 47 -3.96 -16.72 8.62
N ALA A 48 -2.82 -16.04 8.60
CA ALA A 48 -1.53 -16.55 9.04
C ALA A 48 -1.10 -15.93 10.39
N SER A 49 -0.05 -16.50 10.99
CA SER A 49 0.57 -15.89 12.18
C SER A 49 1.40 -14.65 11.83
N PRO A 50 1.64 -13.71 12.77
CA PRO A 50 2.31 -12.44 12.47
C PRO A 50 3.68 -12.58 11.78
N ILE A 51 4.48 -13.54 12.22
CA ILE A 51 5.80 -13.78 11.63
C ILE A 51 5.67 -14.34 10.21
N GLU A 52 4.71 -15.21 9.96
CA GLU A 52 4.49 -15.78 8.62
C GLU A 52 4.00 -14.72 7.64
N ALA A 53 3.08 -13.85 8.09
CA ALA A 53 2.59 -12.73 7.31
C ALA A 53 3.69 -11.70 6.99
N GLY A 54 4.53 -11.37 7.97
CA GLY A 54 5.69 -10.51 7.75
C GLY A 54 6.68 -11.13 6.76
N ILE A 55 7.06 -12.40 6.93
CA ILE A 55 7.98 -13.08 5.99
C ILE A 55 7.38 -13.11 4.58
N ALA A 56 6.10 -13.45 4.45
CA ALA A 56 5.40 -13.49 3.18
C ALA A 56 5.39 -12.13 2.48
N GLY A 57 5.00 -11.08 3.20
CA GLY A 57 4.96 -9.72 2.66
C GLY A 57 6.34 -9.20 2.27
N GLY A 58 7.31 -9.30 3.18
CA GLY A 58 8.67 -8.84 2.97
C GLY A 58 9.37 -9.57 1.82
N LEU A 59 9.46 -10.90 1.89
CA LEU A 59 10.18 -11.68 0.86
C LEU A 59 9.45 -11.68 -0.47
N GLY A 60 8.12 -11.88 -0.48
CA GLY A 60 7.37 -11.95 -1.74
C GLY A 60 7.49 -10.68 -2.56
N ALA A 61 7.30 -9.52 -1.93
CA ALA A 61 7.37 -8.23 -2.61
C ALA A 61 8.81 -7.83 -2.97
N SER A 62 9.80 -8.06 -2.08
CA SER A 62 11.20 -7.72 -2.40
C SER A 62 11.79 -8.59 -3.51
N ILE A 63 11.39 -9.87 -3.59
CA ILE A 63 11.77 -10.73 -4.72
C ILE A 63 11.13 -10.21 -6.01
N ALA A 64 9.88 -9.73 -5.96
CA ALA A 64 9.25 -9.13 -7.13
C ALA A 64 10.05 -7.92 -7.64
N ASP A 65 10.46 -7.02 -6.74
CA ASP A 65 11.30 -5.86 -7.10
C ASP A 65 12.61 -6.28 -7.77
N LEU A 66 13.29 -7.31 -7.24
CA LEU A 66 14.53 -7.83 -7.80
C LEU A 66 14.33 -8.39 -9.22
N VAL A 67 13.21 -9.08 -9.45
CA VAL A 67 12.94 -9.77 -10.72
C VAL A 67 12.42 -8.81 -11.80
N THR A 68 11.64 -7.79 -11.42
CA THR A 68 10.97 -6.90 -12.39
C THR A 68 11.72 -5.58 -12.66
N GLY A 69 12.97 -5.46 -12.22
CA GLY A 69 13.83 -4.32 -12.56
C GLY A 69 13.77 -3.14 -11.58
N TYR A 70 13.12 -3.33 -10.42
CA TYR A 70 12.99 -2.34 -9.35
C TYR A 70 13.91 -2.68 -8.15
N GLY A 71 15.02 -3.39 -8.38
CA GLY A 71 15.85 -3.95 -7.31
C GLY A 71 16.43 -2.95 -6.31
N TYR A 72 16.46 -1.65 -6.65
CA TYR A 72 16.81 -0.58 -5.73
C TYR A 72 15.76 -0.36 -4.62
N PHE A 73 14.51 -0.76 -4.83
CA PHE A 73 13.47 -0.76 -3.79
C PHE A 73 13.52 -2.01 -2.90
N ALA A 74 14.06 -3.13 -3.40
CA ALA A 74 13.97 -4.43 -2.72
C ALA A 74 14.40 -4.43 -1.24
N PRO A 75 15.50 -3.76 -0.81
CA PRO A 75 15.87 -3.73 0.60
C PRO A 75 14.84 -2.96 1.46
N GLY A 76 14.33 -1.84 0.95
CA GLY A 76 13.28 -1.06 1.61
C GLY A 76 11.98 -1.86 1.67
N THR A 77 11.55 -2.40 0.53
CA THR A 77 10.35 -3.24 0.39
C THR A 77 10.37 -4.41 1.36
N LEU A 78 11.51 -5.09 1.51
CA LEU A 78 11.66 -6.20 2.45
C LEU A 78 11.28 -5.76 3.88
N VAL A 79 11.82 -4.65 4.36
CA VAL A 79 11.58 -4.16 5.73
C VAL A 79 10.16 -3.60 5.88
N ILE A 80 9.72 -2.79 4.92
CA ILE A 80 8.41 -2.11 4.94
C ILE A 80 7.30 -3.16 4.90
N LYS A 81 7.34 -4.08 3.94
CA LYS A 81 6.31 -5.11 3.75
C LYS A 81 6.34 -6.18 4.82
N PHE A 82 7.53 -6.49 5.36
CA PHE A 82 7.62 -7.34 6.54
C PHE A 82 6.92 -6.72 7.74
N THR A 83 7.20 -5.44 8.00
CA THR A 83 6.61 -4.70 9.12
C THR A 83 5.10 -4.55 8.95
N GLU A 84 4.63 -4.24 7.74
CA GLU A 84 3.21 -4.16 7.40
C GLU A 84 2.49 -5.48 7.67
N GLY A 85 2.93 -6.58 7.05
CA GLY A 85 2.29 -7.88 7.23
C GLY A 85 2.29 -8.35 8.68
N LEU A 86 3.40 -8.12 9.40
CA LEU A 86 3.53 -8.47 10.81
C LEU A 86 2.57 -7.67 11.70
N LEU A 87 2.52 -6.34 11.53
CA LEU A 87 1.70 -5.48 12.38
C LEU A 87 0.21 -5.64 12.08
N VAL A 88 -0.20 -5.73 10.82
CA VAL A 88 -1.61 -6.00 10.46
C VAL A 88 -2.09 -7.30 11.11
N SER A 89 -1.30 -8.37 10.99
CA SER A 89 -1.63 -9.67 11.58
C SER A 89 -1.65 -9.61 13.11
N LEU A 90 -0.68 -8.95 13.73
CA LEU A 90 -0.62 -8.80 15.19
C LEU A 90 -1.81 -8.01 15.74
N ILE A 91 -2.17 -6.91 15.08
CA ILE A 91 -3.31 -6.07 15.47
C ILE A 91 -4.60 -6.86 15.36
N TYR A 92 -4.80 -7.54 14.23
CA TYR A 92 -5.98 -8.35 13.99
C TYR A 92 -6.14 -9.46 15.04
N HIS A 93 -5.09 -10.25 15.29
CA HIS A 93 -5.18 -11.43 16.18
C HIS A 93 -5.16 -11.10 17.67
N ARG A 94 -4.44 -10.04 18.08
CA ARG A 94 -4.18 -9.76 19.51
C ARG A 94 -4.88 -8.50 20.03
N VAL A 95 -4.85 -7.41 19.28
CA VAL A 95 -5.29 -6.09 19.78
C VAL A 95 -6.79 -5.90 19.57
N ALA A 96 -7.31 -6.29 18.40
CA ALA A 96 -8.70 -6.07 18.04
C ALA A 96 -9.69 -6.90 18.88
N LYS A 97 -9.23 -8.01 19.50
CA LYS A 97 -10.01 -8.80 20.46
C LYS A 97 -10.13 -8.15 21.84
N TYR A 98 -9.21 -7.27 22.23
CA TYR A 98 -9.12 -6.76 23.60
C TYR A 98 -10.03 -5.55 23.87
N SER A 99 -10.20 -4.65 22.91
CA SER A 99 -11.12 -3.52 23.06
C SER A 99 -11.65 -3.02 21.72
N ARG A 100 -12.90 -3.39 21.43
CA ARG A 100 -13.62 -3.01 20.20
C ARG A 100 -13.78 -1.50 20.07
N ARG A 101 -14.02 -0.80 21.19
CA ARG A 101 -14.15 0.66 21.22
C ARG A 101 -12.84 1.34 20.83
N ILE A 102 -11.71 0.85 21.33
CA ILE A 102 -10.39 1.38 20.97
C ILE A 102 -10.11 1.14 19.49
N SER A 103 -10.33 -0.09 18.99
CA SER A 103 -10.13 -0.40 17.57
C SER A 103 -10.95 0.51 16.65
N TYR A 104 -12.22 0.78 17.01
CA TYR A 104 -13.08 1.71 16.27
C TYR A 104 -12.46 3.11 16.20
N TRP A 105 -12.16 3.70 17.36
CA TRP A 105 -11.63 5.08 17.41
C TRP A 105 -10.26 5.22 16.76
N VAL A 106 -9.38 4.23 16.92
CA VAL A 106 -8.08 4.22 16.24
C VAL A 106 -8.27 4.18 14.73
N SER A 107 -9.19 3.34 14.22
CA SER A 107 -9.47 3.26 12.78
C SER A 107 -10.03 4.59 12.24
N VAL A 108 -10.92 5.24 13.00
CA VAL A 108 -11.44 6.57 12.68
C VAL A 108 -10.32 7.61 12.62
N ILE A 109 -9.45 7.64 13.63
CA ILE A 109 -8.31 8.58 13.68
C ILE A 109 -7.38 8.35 12.50
N VAL A 110 -6.99 7.10 12.24
CA VAL A 110 -6.11 6.77 11.12
C VAL A 110 -6.73 7.15 9.78
N SER A 111 -8.04 6.92 9.59
CA SER A 111 -8.77 7.31 8.38
C SER A 111 -8.70 8.83 8.13
N ILE A 112 -8.93 9.62 9.18
CA ILE A 112 -8.85 11.09 9.13
C ILE A 112 -7.42 11.54 8.85
N VAL A 113 -6.43 10.94 9.52
CA VAL A 113 -5.01 11.25 9.33
C VAL A 113 -4.57 10.94 7.90
N MET A 114 -4.95 9.80 7.33
CA MET A 114 -4.61 9.44 5.94
C MET A 114 -5.19 10.45 4.94
N GLY A 115 -6.48 10.79 5.07
CA GLY A 115 -7.09 11.82 4.23
C GLY A 115 -6.45 13.19 4.41
N GLY A 116 -6.12 13.55 5.65
CA GLY A 116 -5.41 14.78 5.99
C GLY A 116 -4.01 14.86 5.37
N ILE A 117 -3.24 13.77 5.42
CA ILE A 117 -1.91 13.67 4.80
C ILE A 117 -2.01 13.93 3.30
N ILE A 118 -2.97 13.29 2.61
CA ILE A 118 -3.17 13.49 1.17
C ILE A 118 -3.55 14.94 0.86
N GLY A 119 -4.48 15.51 1.64
CA GLY A 119 -4.90 16.89 1.47
C GLY A 119 -3.75 17.89 1.65
N VAL A 120 -2.96 17.72 2.71
CA VAL A 120 -1.82 18.62 3.04
C VAL A 120 -0.69 18.46 2.04
N VAL A 121 -0.25 17.22 1.76
CA VAL A 121 0.80 16.96 0.76
C VAL A 121 0.37 17.47 -0.60
N GLY A 122 -0.87 17.17 -1.00
CA GLY A 122 -1.40 17.62 -2.27
C GLY A 122 -1.46 19.14 -2.38
N TYR A 123 -1.93 19.84 -1.34
CA TYR A 123 -1.99 21.29 -1.27
C TYR A 123 -0.59 21.95 -1.42
N TYR A 124 0.40 21.48 -0.67
CA TYR A 124 1.71 22.15 -0.61
C TYR A 124 2.73 21.67 -1.64
N LYS A 125 2.66 20.40 -2.07
CA LYS A 125 3.70 19.77 -2.91
C LYS A 125 3.22 19.36 -4.30
N LEU A 126 1.93 19.08 -4.47
CA LEU A 126 1.39 18.54 -5.74
C LEU A 126 0.40 19.51 -6.44
N SER A 127 0.26 20.73 -5.93
CA SER A 127 -0.59 21.78 -6.52
C SER A 127 0.24 22.76 -7.35
N GLY A 128 -0.39 23.33 -8.39
CA GLY A 128 0.23 24.34 -9.24
C GLY A 128 0.40 23.89 -10.69
N LEU A 129 1.26 24.63 -11.42
CA LEU A 129 1.51 24.41 -12.84
C LEU A 129 2.24 23.08 -13.05
N SER A 130 1.54 22.13 -13.66
CA SER A 130 2.04 20.80 -13.98
C SER A 130 2.11 20.64 -15.50
N GLU A 131 3.19 20.03 -16.00
CA GLU A 131 3.34 19.72 -17.42
C GLU A 131 2.88 18.28 -17.66
N LEU A 132 1.69 18.13 -18.25
CA LEU A 132 1.21 16.85 -18.75
C LEU A 132 1.88 16.60 -20.10
N SER A 133 2.84 15.69 -20.13
CA SER A 133 3.48 15.23 -21.35
C SER A 133 3.04 13.81 -21.67
N SER A 134 2.83 13.56 -22.97
CA SER A 134 2.72 12.19 -23.50
C SER A 134 4.01 11.41 -23.23
N VAL A 135 3.90 10.08 -23.07
CA VAL A 135 5.07 9.20 -22.96
C VAL A 135 5.99 9.47 -24.15
N PRO A 136 7.28 9.79 -23.94
CA PRO A 136 8.18 10.12 -25.02
C PRO A 136 8.33 8.93 -25.97
N ILE A 137 7.97 9.13 -27.24
CA ILE A 137 8.10 8.11 -28.28
C ILE A 137 9.56 8.15 -28.73
N ASN A 138 10.23 7.00 -28.64
CA ASN A 138 11.64 6.90 -29.02
C ASN A 138 11.73 6.37 -30.46
N VAL A 139 11.95 7.26 -31.42
CA VAL A 139 12.13 6.89 -32.84
C VAL A 139 13.60 7.04 -33.18
N LEU A 140 14.28 5.93 -33.49
CA LEU A 140 15.71 5.90 -33.87
C LEU A 140 16.64 6.58 -32.84
N GLY A 141 16.30 6.50 -31.55
CA GLY A 141 17.06 7.11 -30.45
C GLY A 141 16.72 8.58 -30.18
N ILE A 142 15.81 9.18 -30.96
CA ILE A 142 15.28 10.52 -30.72
C ILE A 142 14.00 10.40 -29.90
N LYS A 143 14.02 10.95 -28.69
CA LYS A 143 12.84 11.06 -27.83
C LYS A 143 11.96 12.23 -28.30
N ILE A 144 10.84 11.91 -28.92
CA ILE A 144 9.84 12.89 -29.39
C ILE A 144 8.65 12.85 -28.43
N THR A 145 8.35 14.00 -27.83
CA THR A 145 7.16 14.20 -26.99
C THR A 145 6.09 14.83 -27.87
N ALA A 146 5.09 14.05 -28.29
CA ALA A 146 4.11 14.47 -29.30
C ALA A 146 3.09 15.48 -28.77
N LEU A 147 2.76 15.40 -27.47
CA LEU A 147 1.81 16.28 -26.81
C LEU A 147 2.37 16.72 -25.46
N SER A 148 2.38 18.03 -25.21
CA SER A 148 2.64 18.62 -23.89
C SER A 148 1.61 19.71 -23.60
N ALA A 149 0.83 19.55 -22.54
CA ALA A 149 -0.13 20.53 -22.07
C ALA A 149 0.27 20.99 -20.66
N ARG A 150 0.17 22.29 -20.40
CA ARG A 150 0.33 22.84 -19.05
C ARG A 150 -1.04 22.89 -18.40
N VAL A 151 -1.21 22.18 -17.29
CA VAL A 151 -2.44 22.18 -16.51
C VAL A 151 -2.13 22.68 -15.12
N ASN A 152 -2.93 23.62 -14.63
CA ASN A 152 -2.83 24.07 -13.26
C ASN A 152 -3.70 23.18 -12.38
N ILE A 153 -3.06 22.39 -11.52
CA ILE A 153 -3.75 21.53 -10.56
C ILE A 153 -4.16 22.38 -9.36
N SER A 154 -5.48 22.55 -9.20
CA SER A 154 -6.05 23.31 -8.09
C SER A 154 -5.77 22.62 -6.74
N SER A 155 -5.37 23.40 -5.74
CA SER A 155 -5.17 22.90 -4.38
C SER A 155 -6.46 22.42 -3.71
N ALA A 156 -7.61 22.97 -4.12
CA ALA A 156 -8.91 22.50 -3.67
C ALA A 156 -9.19 21.05 -4.10
N LEU A 157 -8.65 20.60 -5.24
CA LEU A 157 -8.80 19.22 -5.71
C LEU A 157 -8.20 18.23 -4.71
N TRP A 158 -6.99 18.52 -4.23
CA TRP A 158 -6.29 17.64 -3.29
C TRP A 158 -6.97 17.58 -1.92
N ILE A 159 -7.50 18.70 -1.44
CA ILE A 159 -8.32 18.73 -0.22
C ILE A 159 -9.57 17.87 -0.42
N ALA A 160 -10.26 18.00 -1.56
CA ALA A 160 -11.45 17.20 -1.86
C ALA A 160 -11.13 15.70 -1.94
N ILE A 161 -10.00 15.32 -2.57
CA ILE A 161 -9.53 13.93 -2.61
C ILE A 161 -9.22 13.41 -1.20
N GLY A 162 -8.55 14.20 -0.37
CA GLY A 162 -8.25 13.84 1.02
C GLY A 162 -9.51 13.60 1.84
N ILE A 163 -10.50 14.49 1.74
CA ILE A 163 -11.82 14.33 2.38
C ILE A 163 -12.53 13.07 1.87
N LEU A 164 -12.55 12.86 0.55
CA LEU A 164 -13.17 11.68 -0.05
C LEU A 164 -12.55 10.38 0.47
N ILE A 165 -11.22 10.31 0.53
CA ILE A 165 -10.51 9.13 1.04
C ILE A 165 -10.80 8.90 2.53
N ALA A 166 -10.79 9.95 3.35
CA ALA A 166 -11.21 9.84 4.75
C ALA A 166 -12.65 9.31 4.87
N CYS A 167 -13.59 9.84 4.08
CA CYS A 167 -14.97 9.39 4.04
C CYS A 167 -15.10 7.91 3.63
N ILE A 168 -14.36 7.46 2.61
CA ILE A 168 -14.36 6.05 2.16
C ILE A 168 -13.85 5.13 3.29
N LEU A 169 -12.75 5.51 3.95
CA LEU A 169 -12.18 4.74 5.05
C LEU A 169 -13.09 4.70 6.29
N LEU A 170 -13.73 5.83 6.62
CA LEU A 170 -14.73 5.90 7.69
C LEU A 170 -15.96 5.06 7.37
N TYR A 171 -16.47 5.15 6.14
CA TYR A 171 -17.56 4.31 5.66
C TYR A 171 -17.22 2.81 5.79
N ALA A 172 -16.01 2.42 5.37
CA ALA A 172 -15.51 1.05 5.50
C ALA A 172 -15.40 0.60 6.97
N THR A 173 -15.20 1.53 7.90
CA THR A 173 -15.18 1.29 9.35
C THR A 173 -16.60 1.13 9.92
N ILE A 174 -17.59 1.91 9.44
CA ILE A 174 -18.93 2.00 10.04
C ILE A 174 -19.88 0.91 9.55
N ILE A 175 -19.86 0.57 8.26
CA ILE A 175 -20.88 -0.33 7.64
C ILE A 175 -20.54 -1.81 7.79
N ARG A 176 -19.31 -2.09 8.17
CA ARG A 176 -18.84 -3.44 8.44
C ARG A 176 -19.20 -3.82 9.88
N GLY A 177 -20.12 -4.76 10.03
CA GLY A 177 -20.59 -5.30 11.32
C GLY A 177 -19.46 -5.79 12.26
N ARG A 178 -19.82 -6.30 13.44
CA ARG A 178 -18.91 -6.47 14.59
C ARG A 178 -17.57 -7.19 14.29
N GLU A 179 -17.56 -8.21 13.44
CA GLU A 179 -16.34 -8.92 13.02
C GLU A 179 -15.57 -8.20 11.89
N ASN A 180 -16.28 -7.53 10.99
CA ASN A 180 -15.67 -6.85 9.86
C ASN A 180 -14.98 -5.53 10.29
N LEU A 181 -15.29 -5.01 11.48
CA LEU A 181 -14.62 -3.87 12.08
C LEU A 181 -13.17 -4.17 12.48
N THR A 182 -12.89 -5.35 13.04
CA THR A 182 -11.52 -5.73 13.42
C THR A 182 -10.66 -5.99 12.18
N LEU A 183 -11.27 -6.58 11.15
CA LEU A 183 -10.67 -6.76 9.83
C LEU A 183 -10.31 -5.41 9.20
N ALA A 184 -11.30 -4.53 9.03
CA ALA A 184 -11.09 -3.21 8.42
C ALA A 184 -10.10 -2.37 9.24
N GLY A 185 -10.26 -2.33 10.56
CA GLY A 185 -9.40 -1.52 11.43
C GLY A 185 -7.95 -1.96 11.42
N SER A 186 -7.67 -3.27 11.43
CA SER A 186 -6.30 -3.78 11.36
C SER A 186 -5.60 -3.40 10.05
N MET A 187 -6.31 -3.48 8.92
CA MET A 187 -5.78 -3.10 7.62
C MET A 187 -5.60 -1.58 7.50
N ILE A 188 -6.54 -0.79 8.02
CA ILE A 188 -6.46 0.69 8.03
C ILE A 188 -5.24 1.15 8.84
N ILE A 189 -5.00 0.56 10.01
CA ILE A 189 -3.81 0.90 10.82
C ILE A 189 -2.52 0.50 10.08
N GLY A 190 -2.53 -0.66 9.43
CA GLY A 190 -1.39 -1.10 8.60
C GLY A 190 -1.15 -0.25 7.37
N ALA A 191 -2.21 0.33 6.79
CA ALA A 191 -2.18 1.15 5.59
C ALA A 191 -1.39 2.46 5.75
N LEU A 192 -0.99 2.84 6.98
CA LEU A 192 -0.05 3.94 7.21
C LEU A 192 1.42 3.50 7.07
N ILE A 193 1.74 2.25 7.39
CA ILE A 193 3.13 1.75 7.43
C ILE A 193 3.75 1.84 6.05
N MET A 194 3.00 1.43 5.03
CA MET A 194 3.51 1.34 3.67
C MET A 194 3.76 2.71 3.03
N PRO A 195 2.80 3.66 2.96
CA PRO A 195 3.04 4.99 2.40
C PRO A 195 4.15 5.75 3.13
N LEU A 196 4.20 5.66 4.47
CA LEU A 196 5.25 6.30 5.25
C LEU A 196 6.61 5.64 5.04
N GLY A 197 6.64 4.30 4.99
CA GLY A 197 7.87 3.53 4.78
C GLY A 197 8.52 3.85 3.44
N TYR A 198 7.75 3.80 2.35
CA TYR A 198 8.27 4.12 1.02
C TYR A 198 8.65 5.59 0.90
N PHE A 199 7.84 6.51 1.43
CA PHE A 199 8.20 7.93 1.46
C PHE A 199 9.55 8.16 2.15
N LEU A 200 9.77 7.58 3.33
CA LEU A 200 11.03 7.73 4.06
C LEU A 200 12.20 7.09 3.31
N TYR A 201 11.99 5.91 2.74
CA TYR A 201 13.03 5.19 2.00
C TYR A 201 13.44 5.94 0.73
N GLU A 202 12.47 6.44 -0.04
CA GLU A 202 12.72 7.25 -1.23
C GLU A 202 13.38 8.58 -0.89
N TYR A 203 12.82 9.30 0.09
CA TYR A 203 13.29 10.65 0.44
C TYR A 203 14.72 10.64 0.98
N LEU A 204 15.07 9.65 1.83
CA LEU A 204 16.37 9.61 2.51
C LEU A 204 17.44 8.83 1.74
N TYR A 205 17.04 7.84 0.94
CA TYR A 205 17.98 6.89 0.35
C TYR A 205 17.85 6.83 -1.17
N THR A 206 16.74 6.29 -1.69
CA THR A 206 16.67 5.90 -3.11
C THR A 206 16.79 7.10 -4.04
N ASN A 207 16.08 8.19 -3.78
CA ASN A 207 16.11 9.37 -4.64
C ASN A 207 17.50 10.04 -4.60
N PRO A 208 18.02 10.50 -3.44
CA PRO A 208 19.28 11.24 -3.42
C PRO A 208 20.52 10.38 -3.71
N ILE A 209 20.56 9.14 -3.23
CA ILE A 209 21.80 8.33 -3.23
C ILE A 209 21.87 7.39 -4.43
N VAL A 210 20.74 6.74 -4.78
CA VAL A 210 20.74 5.69 -5.80
C VAL A 210 20.36 6.23 -7.19
N LEU A 211 19.31 7.05 -7.25
CA LEU A 211 18.73 7.51 -8.52
C LEU A 211 19.20 8.91 -8.95
N GLY A 212 19.88 9.64 -8.07
CA GLY A 212 20.28 11.04 -8.30
C GLY A 212 19.08 11.98 -8.53
N MET A 213 17.92 11.62 -7.99
CA MET A 213 16.66 12.36 -8.08
C MET A 213 16.48 13.28 -6.86
N PRO A 214 15.78 14.42 -7.01
CA PRO A 214 15.42 15.26 -5.88
C PRO A 214 14.61 14.46 -4.83
N PRO A 215 14.96 14.54 -3.52
CA PRO A 215 14.19 13.89 -2.46
C PRO A 215 12.69 14.21 -2.49
N GLU A 216 12.33 15.42 -2.91
CA GLU A 216 10.96 15.90 -2.99
C GLU A 216 10.07 15.08 -3.94
N GLN A 217 10.65 14.32 -4.88
CA GLN A 217 9.85 13.46 -5.76
C GLN A 217 9.16 12.33 -4.98
N ALA A 218 9.63 11.98 -3.78
CA ALA A 218 8.99 11.00 -2.91
C ALA A 218 7.55 11.41 -2.48
N PHE A 219 7.21 12.70 -2.51
CA PHE A 219 5.85 13.17 -2.20
C PHE A 219 4.80 12.67 -3.21
N PHE A 220 5.20 12.36 -4.45
CA PHE A 220 4.31 11.80 -5.46
C PHE A 220 3.91 10.35 -5.16
N GLU A 221 4.70 9.63 -4.36
CA GLU A 221 4.38 8.24 -4.01
C GLU A 221 3.28 8.15 -2.95
N ILE A 222 3.12 9.17 -2.10
CA ILE A 222 2.16 9.14 -0.98
C ILE A 222 0.71 8.88 -1.47
N PRO A 223 0.16 9.61 -2.46
CA PRO A 223 -1.18 9.32 -2.97
C PRO A 223 -1.27 7.94 -3.64
N VAL A 224 -0.24 7.52 -4.37
CA VAL A 224 -0.21 6.22 -5.08
C VAL A 224 -0.26 5.08 -4.07
N ASN A 225 0.59 5.13 -3.05
CA ASN A 225 0.64 4.12 -2.00
C ASN A 225 -0.64 4.07 -1.15
N ILE A 226 -1.25 5.21 -0.86
CA ILE A 226 -2.54 5.22 -0.16
C ILE A 226 -3.63 4.59 -1.04
N ALA A 227 -3.67 4.91 -2.34
CA ALA A 227 -4.59 4.28 -3.27
C ALA A 227 -4.36 2.75 -3.36
N GLN A 228 -3.09 2.33 -3.37
CA GLN A 228 -2.70 0.93 -3.39
C GLN A 228 -3.15 0.17 -2.14
N ALA A 229 -2.98 0.75 -0.95
CA ALA A 229 -3.50 0.19 0.28
C ALA A 229 -5.04 0.07 0.27
N LEU A 230 -5.74 1.09 -0.26
CA LEU A 230 -7.21 1.06 -0.40
C LEU A 230 -7.69 -0.06 -1.32
N VAL A 231 -7.06 -0.21 -2.49
CA VAL A 231 -7.37 -1.28 -3.46
C VAL A 231 -7.08 -2.64 -2.83
N GLY A 232 -5.94 -2.78 -2.15
CA GLY A 232 -5.59 -3.98 -1.40
C GLY A 232 -6.67 -4.37 -0.39
N MET A 233 -7.13 -3.41 0.42
CA MET A 233 -8.22 -3.63 1.40
C MET A 233 -9.55 -4.00 0.76
N ALA A 234 -9.89 -3.38 -0.36
CA ALA A 234 -11.14 -3.65 -1.08
C ALA A 234 -11.16 -5.08 -1.63
N ILE A 235 -10.03 -5.58 -2.12
CA ILE A 235 -9.89 -6.94 -2.67
C ILE A 235 -9.73 -7.98 -1.56
N SER A 236 -8.94 -7.70 -0.52
CA SER A 236 -8.65 -8.68 0.55
C SER A 236 -9.89 -9.00 1.38
N ALA A 237 -10.76 -8.02 1.64
CA ALA A 237 -11.92 -8.21 2.50
C ALA A 237 -12.88 -9.31 2.04
N PRO A 238 -13.39 -9.34 0.78
CA PRO A 238 -14.25 -10.43 0.33
C PRO A 238 -13.52 -11.78 0.30
N ILE A 239 -12.22 -11.80 -0.05
CA ILE A 239 -11.41 -13.03 -0.04
C ILE A 239 -11.34 -13.61 1.37
N VAL A 240 -11.08 -12.78 2.37
CA VAL A 240 -11.01 -13.20 3.77
C VAL A 240 -12.36 -13.73 4.26
N VAL A 241 -13.47 -13.06 3.93
CA VAL A 241 -14.81 -13.52 4.29
C VAL A 241 -15.09 -14.89 3.68
N PHE A 242 -14.83 -15.04 2.37
CA PHE A 242 -14.99 -16.32 1.67
C PHE A 242 -14.15 -17.44 2.31
N LEU A 243 -12.88 -17.17 2.62
CA LEU A 243 -11.99 -18.16 3.23
C LEU A 243 -12.47 -18.61 4.62
N ARG A 244 -13.09 -17.72 5.40
CA ARG A 244 -13.68 -18.09 6.71
C ARG A 244 -14.91 -18.96 6.55
N GLU A 245 -15.80 -18.60 5.62
CA GLU A 245 -17.01 -19.36 5.32
C GLU A 245 -16.66 -20.76 4.81
N ALA A 246 -15.73 -20.85 3.85
CA ALA A 246 -15.25 -22.13 3.31
C ALA A 246 -14.48 -22.98 4.33
N GLY A 247 -13.78 -22.34 5.28
CA GLY A 247 -13.01 -23.00 6.33
C GLY A 247 -13.82 -23.44 7.55
N GLY A 248 -15.12 -23.11 7.63
CA GLY A 248 -15.97 -23.44 8.77
C GLY A 248 -15.64 -22.68 10.06
N THR A 249 -15.00 -21.51 9.97
CA THR A 249 -14.62 -20.68 11.12
C THR A 249 -15.54 -19.47 11.33
N SER A 250 -16.81 -19.60 10.94
CA SER A 250 -17.83 -18.58 11.18
C SER A 250 -18.35 -18.72 12.61
N ASP A 251 -17.82 -17.91 13.53
CA ASP A 251 -18.41 -17.67 14.87
C ASP A 251 -18.94 -16.23 14.98
#